data_AF-A0A6V8IL84-F1
#
_entry.id   AF-A0A6V8IL84-F1
#
_cell.length_a   1.000
_cell.length_b   1.000
_cell.length_c   1.000
_cell.angle_alpha   90.00
_cell.angle_beta   90.00
_cell.angle_gamma   90.00
#
_symmetry.space_group_name_H-M   'P 1'
#
loop_
_entity.id
_entity.type
_entity.pdbx_description
1 polymer ?
#
loop_
_entity_poly.entity_id
_entity_poly.type
_entity_poly.pdbx_seq_one_letter_code
_entity_poly.pdbx_strand_id
1 'polypeptide(L)' 'MLPEFSKRVLSVDLAVTCRCAQLHVPDPGSERDILIAATSLVHGMTVVTRNTNDFRHSGVPLLAPWKAHHD' A
#
# COMPACT_ATOMS: atom_id res chain seq x y z
N MET A 1 12.96 -11.33 -13.32
CA MET A 1 11.94 -10.31 -13.64
C MET A 1 11.93 -10.08 -15.13
N LEU A 2 10.76 -9.83 -15.71
CA LEU A 2 10.66 -9.37 -17.10
C LEU A 2 11.22 -7.94 -17.19
N PRO A 3 12.09 -7.61 -18.18
CA PRO A 3 12.76 -6.31 -18.29
C PRO A 3 11.82 -5.11 -18.20
N GLU A 4 10.60 -5.24 -18.73
CA GLU A 4 9.57 -4.20 -18.81
C GLU A 4 9.04 -3.78 -17.43
N PHE A 5 9.20 -4.62 -16.40
CA PHE A 5 8.74 -4.35 -15.03
C PHE A 5 9.87 -3.98 -14.07
N SER A 6 11.14 -4.06 -14.51
CA SER A 6 12.31 -3.84 -13.64
C SER A 6 12.27 -2.53 -12.85
N LYS A 7 11.68 -1.47 -13.40
CA LYS A 7 11.53 -0.15 -12.76
C LYS A 7 10.16 0.10 -12.12
N ARG A 8 9.30 -0.91 -12.09
CA ARG A 8 7.90 -0.84 -11.62
C ARG A 8 7.62 -1.79 -10.45
N VAL A 9 8.63 -2.51 -9.98
CA VAL A 9 8.55 -3.37 -8.79
C VAL A 9 9.28 -2.67 -7.65
N LEU A 10 8.56 -2.38 -6.57
CA LEU A 10 9.13 -1.78 -5.37
C LEU A 10 9.70 -2.87 -4.46
N SER A 11 10.90 -2.65 -3.95
CA SER A 11 11.54 -3.54 -2.99
C SER A 11 10.94 -3.35 -1.59
N VAL A 12 10.78 -4.45 -0.86
CA VAL A 12 10.53 -4.41 0.58
C VAL A 12 11.88 -4.37 1.28
N ASP A 13 12.32 -3.16 1.63
CA ASP A 13 13.56 -2.93 2.35
C ASP A 13 13.33 -2.64 3.84
N LEU A 14 14.39 -2.23 4.54
CA LEU A 14 14.32 -1.93 5.96
C LEU A 14 13.35 -0.78 6.27
N ALA A 15 13.30 0.26 5.43
CA ALA A 15 12.42 1.40 5.65
C ALA A 15 10.95 0.97 5.55
N VAL A 16 10.62 0.15 4.54
CA VAL A 16 9.28 -0.46 4.39
C VAL A 16 8.95 -1.33 5.59
N THR A 17 9.88 -2.17 6.03
CA THR A 17 9.65 -3.11 7.14
C THR A 17 9.42 -2.37 8.47
N CYS A 18 10.22 -1.34 8.76
CA CYS A 18 10.02 -0.50 9.95
C CYS A 18 8.68 0.23 9.92
N ARG A 19 8.29 0.77 8.76
CA ARG A 19 6.99 1.43 8.60
C ARG A 19 5.84 0.44 8.78
N CYS A 20 5.97 -0.76 8.24
CA CYS A 20 4.99 -1.84 8.38
C CYS A 20 4.81 -2.25 9.85
N ALA A 21 5.90 -2.38 10.62
CA ALA A 21 5.84 -2.69 12.05
C ALA A 21 5.10 -1.60 12.85
N GLN A 22 5.33 -0.32 12.54
CA GLN A 22 4.63 0.80 13.19
C GLN A 22 3.12 0.78 12.94
N LEU A 23 2.70 0.40 11.72
CA LEU A 23 1.28 0.36 11.34
C LEU A 23 0.50 -0.79 11.98
N HIS A 24 1.17 -1.80 12.56
CA HIS A 24 0.51 -2.91 13.27
C HIS A 24 0.20 -2.60 14.74
N VAL A 25 0.56 -1.41 15.24
CA VAL A 25 0.40 -1.04 16.66
C VAL A 25 -0.59 0.12 16.79
N PRO A 26 -1.56 0.07 17.71
CA PRO A 26 -1.82 -1.01 18.67
C PRO A 26 -2.58 -2.21 18.08
N ASP A 27 -3.29 -2.02 16.97
CA ASP A 27 -4.18 -3.02 16.38
C ASP A 27 -3.57 -3.59 15.08
N PRO A 28 -3.18 -4.87 15.06
CA PRO A 28 -2.57 -5.48 13.88
C PRO A 28 -3.55 -5.55 12.71
N GLY A 29 -3.17 -4.97 11.58
CA GLY A 29 -3.88 -5.18 10.31
C GLY A 29 -3.50 -6.49 9.60
N SER A 30 -4.11 -6.72 8.44
CA SER A 30 -3.69 -7.79 7.53
C SER A 30 -2.25 -7.56 7.07
N GLU A 31 -1.37 -8.55 7.27
CA GLU A 31 0.06 -8.43 6.99
C GLU A 31 0.34 -7.92 5.57
N ARG A 32 -0.37 -8.45 4.56
CA ARG A 32 -0.17 -8.06 3.15
C ARG A 32 -0.64 -6.64 2.88
N ASP A 33 -1.78 -6.24 3.42
CA ASP A 33 -2.35 -4.92 3.17
C ASP A 33 -1.54 -3.84 3.87
N ILE A 34 -1.08 -4.11 5.09
CA ILE A 34 -0.19 -3.22 5.83
C ILE A 34 1.18 -3.12 5.14
N LEU A 35 1.71 -4.22 4.57
CA LEU A 35 2.95 -4.18 3.81
C LEU A 35 2.83 -3.32 2.54
N ILE A 36 1.72 -3.44 1.82
CA ILE A 36 1.42 -2.60 0.63
C ILE A 36 1.29 -1.13 1.07
N ALA A 37 0.54 -0.85 2.14
CA ALA A 37 0.37 0.51 2.65
C ALA A 37 1.69 1.14 3.10
N ALA A 38 2.51 0.39 3.84
CA ALA A 38 3.84 0.81 4.28
C ALA A 38 4.75 1.14 3.09
N THR A 39 4.76 0.27 2.07
CA THR A 39 5.52 0.50 0.84
C THR A 39 5.09 1.80 0.18
N SER A 40 3.78 2.00 0.00
CA SER A 40 3.26 3.23 -0.61
C SER A 40 3.58 4.47 0.21
N LEU A 41 3.51 4.41 1.54
CA LEU A 41 3.85 5.54 2.41
C LEU A 41 5.33 5.91 2.35
N VAL A 42 6.24 4.92 2.35
CA VAL A 42 7.69 5.15 2.22
C VAL A 42 8.03 5.81 0.88
N HIS A 43 7.34 5.42 -0.20
CA HIS A 43 7.56 5.95 -1.54
C HIS A 43 6.69 7.17 -1.91
N GLY A 44 5.84 7.66 -1.00
CA GLY A 44 4.96 8.81 -1.27
C GLY A 44 3.91 8.55 -2.36
N MET A 45 3.38 7.33 -2.44
CA MET A 45 2.46 6.87 -3.48
C MET A 45 1.04 6.64 -2.97
N THR A 46 0.09 6.58 -3.90
CA THR A 46 -1.32 6.24 -3.67
C THR A 46 -1.58 4.77 -3.96
N VAL A 47 -2.31 4.08 -3.09
CA VAL A 47 -2.80 2.71 -3.34
C VAL A 47 -4.08 2.79 -4.16
N VAL A 48 -4.05 2.18 -5.35
CA VAL A 48 -5.22 2.02 -6.21
C VAL A 48 -5.87 0.68 -5.90
N THR A 49 -7.07 0.68 -5.30
CA THR A 49 -7.73 -0.55 -4.87
C THR A 49 -9.25 -0.43 -4.91
N ARG A 50 -9.92 -1.56 -5.21
CA ARG A 50 -11.37 -1.70 -5.03
C ARG A 50 -11.74 -1.86 -3.55
N ASN A 51 -10.82 -2.42 -2.76
CA ASN A 51 -11.04 -2.71 -1.36
C ASN A 51 -10.41 -1.63 -0.48
N THR A 52 -11.03 -0.45 -0.47
CA THR A 52 -10.53 0.66 0.36
C THR A 52 -10.59 0.36 1.85
N ASN A 53 -11.46 -0.56 2.27
CA ASN A 53 -11.77 -0.80 3.67
C ASN A 53 -10.57 -1.32 4.45
N ASP A 54 -9.80 -2.23 3.85
CA ASP A 54 -8.62 -2.87 4.46
C ASP A 54 -7.48 -1.87 4.70
N PHE A 55 -7.47 -0.76 3.95
CA PHE A 55 -6.42 0.25 4.01
C PHE A 55 -6.78 1.49 4.83
N ARG A 56 -8.06 1.66 5.23
CA ARG A 56 -8.54 2.91 5.87
C ARG A 56 -7.74 3.31 7.11
N HIS A 57 -7.32 2.34 7.92
CA HIS A 57 -6.60 2.62 9.17
C HIS A 57 -5.10 2.86 8.96
N SER A 58 -4.57 2.59 7.76
CA SER A 58 -3.13 2.74 7.48
C SER A 58 -2.70 4.19 7.21
N GLY A 59 -3.65 5.08 6.92
CA GLY A 59 -3.36 6.48 6.55
C GLY A 59 -2.75 6.66 5.15
N VAL A 60 -2.62 5.60 4.35
CA VAL A 60 -2.15 5.69 2.96
C VAL A 60 -3.19 6.39 2.09
N PRO A 61 -2.78 7.24 1.12
CA PRO A 61 -3.71 7.78 0.13
C PRO A 61 -4.34 6.64 -0.68
N LEU A 62 -5.65 6.71 -0.89
CA LEU A 62 -6.42 5.67 -1.60
C LEU A 62 -7.14 6.24 -2.82
N LEU A 63 -7.12 5.49 -3.91
CA LEU A 63 -7.92 5.73 -5.10
C LEU A 63 -8.73 4.48 -5.45
N ALA A 64 -10.05 4.61 -5.56
CA ALA A 64 -10.96 3.53 -5.95
C ALA A 64 -11.57 3.82 -7.33
N PRO A 65 -10.92 3.43 -8.44
CA PRO A 65 -11.37 3.77 -9.79
C PRO A 65 -12.74 3.15 -10.14
N TRP A 66 -13.14 2.10 -9.45
CA TRP A 66 -14.45 1.46 -9.61
C TRP A 66 -15.62 2.24 -8.98
N LYS A 67 -15.34 3.28 -8.18
CA LYS A 67 -16.37 4.17 -7.63
C LYS A 67 -16.59 5.41 -8.49
N ALA A 68 -15.70 5.69 -9.45
CA ALA A 68 -15.95 6.70 -10.46
C ALA A 68 -16.96 6.12 -11.46
N HIS A 69 -18.09 6.81 -11.64
CA HIS A 69 -19.00 6.52 -12.74
C HIS A 69 -18.21 6.51 -14.05
N HIS A 70 -18.32 5.42 -14.80
CA HIS A 70 -17.87 5.39 -16.19
C HIS A 70 -18.98 6.09 -16.98
N ASP A 71 -18.73 7.33 -17.38
CA ASP A 71 -19.51 7.99 -18.45
C ASP A 71 -19.20 7.32 -19.80
#